data_AF-A0A6A3KPX4-F1
#
_entry.id   AF-A0A6A3KPX4-F1
#
_cell.length_a   1.000
_cell.length_b   1.000
_cell.length_c   1.000
_cell.angle_alpha   90.00
_cell.angle_beta   90.00
_cell.angle_gamma   90.00
#
_symmetry.space_group_name_H-M   'P 1'
#
loop_
_entity.id
_entity.type
_entity.pdbx_description
1 polymer ?
#
loop_
_entity_poly.entity_id
_entity_poly.type
_entity_poly.pdbx_seq_one_letter_code
_entity_poly.pdbx_strand_id
1 'polypeptide(L)'
;MLLPHSACQVCGPRAGVSPDSLFKCSRCQAVLYCGREHQSEHFASHKSTCKRIKKMRDRMAEEADKVRSANEDDWTPANALETHVGLFWGIHSTRPYMRVKLEVIRTLSTLASRPAIEAALAEAQDCMWLCRSDNLGI
;
A
#
# COMPACT_ATOMS: atom_id res chain seq x y z
N MET A 1 18.70 9.41 1.52
CA MET A 1 18.36 8.02 1.92
C MET A 1 18.63 7.11 0.73
N LEU A 2 19.48 6.10 0.89
CA LEU A 2 19.62 5.04 -0.11
C LEU A 2 18.41 4.11 0.01
N LEU A 3 17.70 3.84 -1.09
CA LEU A 3 16.61 2.86 -1.11
C LEU A 3 17.19 1.49 -0.72
N PRO A 4 16.49 0.70 0.14
CA PRO A 4 16.96 -0.62 0.49
C PRO A 4 17.01 -1.51 -0.76
N HIS A 5 17.96 -2.43 -0.79
CA HIS A 5 18.09 -3.40 -1.87
C HIS A 5 16.90 -4.38 -1.85
N SER A 6 16.50 -4.89 -3.03
CA SER A 6 15.60 -6.03 -3.13
C SER A 6 16.32 -7.28 -2.57
N ALA A 7 16.08 -7.58 -1.31
CA ALA A 7 16.79 -8.60 -0.56
C ALA A 7 15.86 -9.39 0.38
N CYS A 8 16.30 -10.59 0.73
CA CYS A 8 15.58 -11.43 1.69
C CYS A 8 15.56 -10.79 3.09
N GLN A 9 14.42 -10.84 3.77
CA GLN A 9 14.26 -10.28 5.13
C GLN A 9 15.03 -11.03 6.23
N VAL A 10 15.60 -12.20 5.93
CA VAL A 10 16.37 -12.99 6.90
C VAL A 10 17.86 -12.85 6.62
N CYS A 11 18.31 -13.26 5.44
CA CYS A 11 19.74 -13.30 5.13
C CYS A 11 20.30 -12.03 4.46
N GLY A 12 19.45 -11.03 4.20
CA GLY A 12 19.86 -9.80 3.52
C GLY A 12 20.38 -10.02 2.08
N PRO A 13 21.07 -9.01 1.51
CA PRO A 13 21.74 -9.12 0.22
C PRO A 13 22.90 -10.13 0.28
N ARG A 14 23.03 -11.03 -0.71
CA ARG A 14 24.12 -12.01 -0.81
C ARG A 14 24.60 -12.16 -2.25
N ALA A 15 25.90 -12.41 -2.43
CA ALA A 15 26.46 -12.73 -3.74
C ALA A 15 25.78 -13.99 -4.34
N GLY A 16 25.50 -13.97 -5.64
CA GLY A 16 24.86 -15.08 -6.35
C GLY A 16 23.35 -15.23 -6.14
N VAL A 17 22.72 -14.39 -5.31
CA VAL A 17 21.25 -14.35 -5.18
C VAL A 17 20.73 -13.17 -5.99
N SER A 18 20.08 -13.45 -7.12
CA SER A 18 19.41 -12.42 -7.91
C SER A 18 18.17 -11.90 -7.18
N PRO A 19 17.92 -10.58 -7.14
CA PRO A 19 16.64 -10.02 -6.70
C PRO A 19 15.42 -10.70 -7.30
N ASP A 20 15.50 -11.11 -8.57
CA ASP A 20 14.40 -11.73 -9.31
C ASP A 20 14.12 -13.18 -8.88
N SER A 21 15.07 -13.82 -8.19
CA SER A 21 14.90 -15.16 -7.62
C SER A 21 14.20 -15.16 -6.25
N LEU A 22 13.89 -13.98 -5.70
CA LEU A 22 13.26 -13.87 -4.38
C LEU A 22 11.74 -13.94 -4.47
N PHE A 23 11.14 -14.69 -3.55
CA PHE A 23 9.71 -14.83 -3.42
C PHE A 23 9.10 -13.74 -2.55
N LYS A 24 8.05 -13.09 -3.04
CA LYS A 24 7.22 -12.20 -2.23
C LYS A 24 6.40 -12.99 -1.23
N CYS A 25 6.18 -12.42 -0.04
CA CYS A 25 5.13 -12.93 0.83
C CYS A 25 3.78 -12.91 0.09
N SER A 26 3.17 -14.07 -0.11
CA SER A 26 1.94 -14.19 -0.90
C SER A 26 0.78 -13.35 -0.36
N ARG A 27 0.73 -13.11 0.96
CA ARG A 27 -0.36 -12.37 1.62
C ARG A 27 -0.19 -10.86 1.52
N CYS A 28 0.96 -10.33 1.92
CA CYS A 28 1.15 -8.87 2.02
C CYS A 28 1.89 -8.28 0.81
N GLN A 29 2.57 -9.11 0.00
CA GLN A 29 3.35 -8.69 -1.17
C GLN A 29 4.43 -7.64 -0.90
N ALA A 30 4.74 -7.37 0.37
CA ALA A 30 5.56 -6.24 0.81
C ALA A 30 6.97 -6.63 1.26
N VAL A 31 7.28 -7.94 1.32
CA VAL A 31 8.58 -8.46 1.78
C VAL A 31 9.02 -9.64 0.93
N LEU A 32 10.34 -9.89 0.88
CA LEU A 32 10.98 -10.88 0.03
C LEU A 32 11.70 -11.97 0.84
N TYR A 33 11.76 -13.19 0.31
CA TYR A 33 12.43 -14.36 0.88
C TYR A 33 13.14 -15.19 -0.19
N CYS A 34 14.21 -15.88 0.19
CA CYS A 34 14.81 -16.91 -0.69
C CYS A 34 13.90 -18.13 -0.88
N GLY A 35 13.01 -18.39 0.07
CA GLY A 35 12.10 -19.53 0.05
C GLY A 35 11.28 -19.66 1.34
N ARG A 36 10.59 -20.80 1.47
CA ARG A 36 9.67 -21.08 2.60
C ARG A 36 10.37 -21.14 3.96
N GLU A 37 11.64 -21.55 4.00
CA GLU A 37 12.43 -21.62 5.21
C GLU A 37 12.57 -20.24 5.87
N HIS A 38 13.21 -19.28 5.18
CA HIS A 38 13.35 -17.91 5.66
C HIS A 38 11.99 -17.20 5.88
N GLN A 39 10.95 -17.56 5.10
CA GLN A 39 9.60 -17.06 5.38
C GLN A 39 9.08 -17.54 6.74
N SER A 40 9.31 -18.81 7.08
CA SER A 40 8.84 -19.41 8.33
C SER A 40 9.61 -18.88 9.53
N GLU A 41 10.93 -18.69 9.38
CA GLU A 41 11.78 -18.06 10.39
C GLU A 41 11.35 -16.62 10.69
N HIS A 42 11.11 -15.81 9.65
CA HIS A 42 10.65 -14.42 9.81
C HIS A 42 9.17 -14.32 10.21
N PHE A 43 8.39 -15.40 10.14
CA PHE A 43 6.94 -15.31 10.29
C PHE A 43 6.51 -14.75 11.64
N ALA A 44 7.17 -15.13 12.73
CA ALA A 44 6.80 -14.71 14.08
C ALA A 44 6.82 -13.18 14.23
N SER A 45 7.88 -12.51 13.76
CA SER A 45 7.99 -11.04 13.78
C SER A 45 7.18 -10.37 12.68
N HIS A 46 7.01 -11.01 11.52
CA HIS A 46 6.26 -10.46 10.39
C HIS A 46 4.74 -10.53 10.55
N LYS A 47 4.21 -11.49 11.30
CA LYS A 47 2.78 -11.89 11.31
C LYS A 47 1.82 -10.73 11.55
N SER A 48 2.10 -9.87 12.52
CA SER A 48 1.24 -8.73 12.88
C SER A 48 1.15 -7.72 11.73
N THR A 49 2.30 -7.28 11.21
CA THR A 49 2.39 -6.34 10.09
C THR A 49 1.81 -6.94 8.81
N CYS A 50 2.07 -8.22 8.53
CA CYS A 50 1.50 -8.95 7.40
C CYS A 50 -0.04 -8.90 7.39
N LYS A 51 -0.65 -9.19 8.55
CA LYS A 51 -2.11 -9.13 8.72
C LYS A 51 -2.64 -7.70 8.59
N ARG A 52 -1.94 -6.71 9.15
CA ARG A 52 -2.34 -5.30 9.06
C ARG A 52 -2.35 -4.81 7.61
N ILE A 53 -1.32 -5.10 6.82
CA ILE A 53 -1.24 -4.72 5.40
C ILE A 53 -2.41 -5.33 4.62
N LYS A 54 -2.66 -6.64 4.79
CA LYS A 54 -3.79 -7.33 4.14
C LYS A 54 -5.12 -6.64 4.49
N LYS A 55 -5.37 -6.42 5.79
CA LYS A 55 -6.61 -5.77 6.26
C LYS A 55 -6.78 -4.35 5.68
N MET A 56 -5.72 -3.55 5.62
CA MET A 56 -5.82 -2.18 5.10
C MET A 56 -6.03 -2.17 3.60
N ARG A 57 -5.37 -3.05 2.83
CA ARG A 57 -5.62 -3.17 1.39
C ARG A 57 -7.02 -3.68 1.06
N ASP A 58 -7.54 -4.63 1.82
CA ASP A 58 -8.91 -5.13 1.64
C ASP A 58 -9.93 -4.00 1.87
N ARG A 59 -9.75 -3.21 2.94
CA ARG A 59 -10.58 -2.02 3.19
C ARG A 59 -10.41 -0.96 2.12
N MET A 60 -9.20 -0.76 1.61
CA MET A 60 -8.93 0.21 0.54
C MET A 60 -9.69 -0.16 -0.73
N ALA A 61 -9.72 -1.45 -1.09
CA ALA A 61 -10.48 -1.96 -2.21
C ALA A 61 -11.99 -1.77 -1.98
N GLU A 62 -12.50 -2.10 -0.79
CA GLU A 62 -13.91 -1.89 -0.44
C GLU A 62 -14.34 -0.42 -0.57
N GLU A 63 -13.54 0.51 -0.04
CA GLU A 63 -13.83 1.95 -0.17
C GLU A 63 -13.69 2.44 -1.62
N ALA A 64 -12.74 1.90 -2.39
CA ALA A 64 -12.64 2.21 -3.82
C ALA A 64 -13.88 1.76 -4.60
N ASP A 65 -14.41 0.58 -4.27
CA ASP A 65 -15.63 0.05 -4.90
C ASP A 65 -16.85 0.91 -4.55
N LYS A 66 -16.97 1.39 -3.31
CA LYS A 66 -18.00 2.37 -2.91
C LYS A 66 -17.90 3.66 -3.71
N VAL A 67 -16.70 4.22 -3.87
CA VAL A 67 -16.49 5.45 -4.65
C VAL A 67 -16.81 5.23 -6.13
N ARG A 68 -16.44 4.07 -6.70
CA ARG A 68 -16.69 3.72 -8.11
C ARG A 68 -18.17 3.51 -8.41
N SER A 69 -18.86 2.83 -7.51
CA SER A 69 -20.27 2.44 -7.66
C SER A 69 -21.27 3.44 -7.07
N ALA A 70 -20.79 4.57 -6.55
CA ALA A 70 -21.65 5.62 -6.04
C ALA A 70 -22.57 6.15 -7.15
N ASN A 71 -23.86 6.26 -6.83
CA ASN A 71 -24.80 7.00 -7.64
C ASN A 71 -24.69 8.49 -7.30
N GLU A 72 -25.03 9.34 -8.26
CA GLU A 72 -25.03 10.79 -8.03
C GLU A 72 -26.15 11.18 -7.06
N ASP A 73 -25.79 11.97 -6.04
CA ASP A 73 -26.71 12.67 -5.15
C ASP A 73 -26.16 14.05 -4.78
N ASP A 74 -26.93 14.85 -4.01
CA ASP A 74 -26.60 16.23 -3.64
C ASP A 74 -25.19 16.42 -3.04
N TRP A 75 -24.56 15.36 -2.53
CA TRP A 75 -23.27 15.42 -1.84
C TRP A 75 -22.23 14.41 -2.36
N THR A 76 -22.62 13.54 -3.28
CA THR A 76 -21.82 12.41 -3.76
C THR A 76 -21.82 12.37 -5.28
N PRO A 77 -20.66 12.60 -5.93
CA PRO A 77 -20.58 12.45 -7.38
C PRO A 77 -20.52 10.97 -7.78
N ALA A 78 -21.10 10.64 -8.93
CA ALA A 78 -20.97 9.32 -9.53
C ALA A 78 -19.54 9.05 -9.99
N ASN A 79 -19.02 7.87 -9.63
CA ASN A 79 -17.67 7.40 -9.96
C ASN A 79 -16.58 8.48 -9.80
N ALA A 80 -16.43 9.00 -8.58
CA ALA A 80 -15.51 10.12 -8.33
C ALA A 80 -14.06 9.83 -8.77
N LEU A 81 -13.64 8.56 -8.77
CA LEU A 81 -12.30 8.11 -9.21
C LEU A 81 -11.95 8.52 -10.65
N GLU A 82 -12.96 8.72 -11.51
CA GLU A 82 -12.76 9.18 -12.88
C GLU A 82 -13.22 10.64 -13.07
N THR A 83 -14.33 11.00 -12.44
CA THR A 83 -15.01 12.28 -12.71
C THR A 83 -14.48 13.46 -11.89
N HIS A 84 -13.86 13.20 -10.73
CA HIS A 84 -13.48 14.24 -9.75
C HIS A 84 -12.03 14.10 -9.24
N VAL A 85 -11.15 13.57 -10.09
CA VAL A 85 -9.72 13.50 -9.81
C VAL A 85 -9.16 14.88 -9.46
N GLY A 86 -8.36 14.94 -8.40
CA GLY A 86 -7.76 16.17 -7.88
C GLY A 86 -8.61 16.90 -6.84
N LEU A 87 -9.89 16.54 -6.69
CA LEU A 87 -10.86 17.20 -5.81
C LEU A 87 -11.25 16.36 -4.58
N PHE A 88 -10.62 15.21 -4.36
CA PHE A 88 -11.10 14.22 -3.38
C PHE A 88 -11.25 14.79 -1.96
N TRP A 89 -10.36 15.67 -1.51
CA TRP A 89 -10.52 16.22 -0.15
C TRP A 89 -11.79 17.05 0.05
N GLY A 90 -12.25 17.75 -0.98
CA GLY A 90 -13.51 18.51 -0.95
C GLY A 90 -14.74 17.62 -0.88
N ILE A 91 -14.65 16.39 -1.38
CA ILE A 91 -15.78 15.47 -1.51
C ILE A 91 -15.84 14.56 -0.28
N HIS A 92 -16.85 14.75 0.55
CA HIS A 92 -16.96 14.05 1.83
C HIS A 92 -17.00 12.53 1.68
N SER A 93 -17.67 12.03 0.64
CA SER A 93 -17.84 10.59 0.37
C SER A 93 -16.54 9.88 -0.05
N THR A 94 -15.51 10.60 -0.56
CA THR A 94 -14.22 9.98 -0.94
C THR A 94 -13.18 10.03 0.17
N ARG A 95 -13.40 10.81 1.24
CA ARG A 95 -12.47 10.93 2.38
C ARG A 95 -12.19 9.58 3.08
N PRO A 96 -13.15 8.67 3.28
CA PRO A 96 -12.86 7.35 3.83
C PRO A 96 -11.81 6.58 3.03
N TYR A 97 -11.93 6.57 1.69
CA TYR A 97 -10.95 5.96 0.79
C TYR A 97 -9.56 6.57 0.98
N MET A 98 -9.45 7.91 0.93
CA MET A 98 -8.18 8.62 1.11
C MET A 98 -7.51 8.33 2.46
N ARG A 99 -8.28 8.28 3.55
CA ARG A 99 -7.75 7.94 4.88
C ARG A 99 -7.22 6.51 4.94
N VAL A 100 -7.88 5.56 4.27
CA VAL A 100 -7.40 4.17 4.23
C VAL A 100 -6.12 4.07 3.40
N LYS A 101 -5.99 4.79 2.28
CA LYS A 101 -4.72 4.88 1.52
C LYS A 101 -3.57 5.34 2.41
N LEU A 102 -3.79 6.39 3.22
CA LEU A 102 -2.78 6.88 4.17
C LEU A 102 -2.37 5.81 5.20
N GLU A 103 -3.32 5.01 5.69
CA GLU A 103 -3.02 3.89 6.58
C GLU A 103 -2.24 2.75 5.88
N VAL A 104 -2.49 2.50 4.59
CA VAL A 104 -1.69 1.59 3.77
C VAL A 104 -0.26 2.11 3.64
N ILE A 105 -0.08 3.37 3.27
CA ILE A 105 1.23 4.04 3.15
C ILE A 105 1.99 3.91 4.47
N ARG A 106 1.40 4.37 5.58
CA ARG A 106 2.03 4.32 6.91
C ARG A 106 2.43 2.91 7.31
N THR A 107 1.55 1.93 7.07
CA THR A 107 1.84 0.54 7.43
C THR A 107 2.99 -0.02 6.58
N LEU A 108 3.01 0.25 5.28
CA LEU A 108 4.09 -0.16 4.38
C LEU A 108 5.43 0.49 4.75
N SER A 109 5.43 1.78 5.12
CA SER A 109 6.63 2.53 5.52
C SER A 109 7.29 2.01 6.80
N THR A 110 6.63 1.15 7.58
CA THR A 110 7.26 0.48 8.74
C THR A 110 8.18 -0.68 8.35
N LEU A 111 8.16 -1.13 7.09
CA LEU A 111 8.96 -2.26 6.62
C LEU A 111 10.24 -1.77 5.94
N ALA A 112 11.38 -2.30 6.38
CA ALA A 112 12.67 -2.15 5.68
C ALA A 112 12.73 -3.09 4.46
N SER A 113 11.89 -2.83 3.46
CA SER A 113 11.79 -3.66 2.26
C SER A 113 11.51 -2.82 1.03
N ARG A 114 12.28 -3.05 -0.05
CA ARG A 114 12.11 -2.30 -1.30
C ARG A 114 10.69 -2.38 -1.87
N PRO A 115 10.04 -3.57 -1.95
CA PRO A 115 8.66 -3.64 -2.43
C PRO A 115 7.65 -2.90 -1.54
N ALA A 116 7.89 -2.82 -0.23
CA ALA A 116 7.03 -2.06 0.67
C ALA A 116 7.13 -0.56 0.39
N ILE A 117 8.36 -0.04 0.26
CA ILE A 117 8.60 1.38 -0.01
C ILE A 117 8.11 1.77 -1.41
N GLU A 118 8.35 0.95 -2.43
CA GLU A 118 7.82 1.18 -3.78
C GLU A 118 6.30 1.22 -3.78
N ALA A 119 5.65 0.29 -3.06
CA ALA A 119 4.20 0.29 -2.92
C ALA A 119 3.70 1.52 -2.14
N ALA A 120 4.38 1.93 -1.06
CA ALA A 120 4.01 3.13 -0.31
C ALA A 120 4.14 4.39 -1.16
N LEU A 121 5.20 4.50 -1.96
CA LEU A 121 5.43 5.61 -2.87
C LEU A 121 4.35 5.67 -3.96
N ALA A 122 3.99 4.52 -4.55
CA ALA A 122 2.93 4.46 -5.55
C ALA A 122 1.58 4.94 -4.97
N GLU A 123 1.23 4.50 -3.77
CA GLU A 123 0.00 4.95 -3.09
C GLU A 123 0.05 6.44 -2.72
N ALA A 124 1.22 6.97 -2.34
CA ALA A 124 1.40 8.39 -2.06
C ALA A 124 1.25 9.25 -3.32
N GLN A 125 1.86 8.83 -4.43
CA GLN A 125 1.71 9.49 -5.73
C GLN A 125 0.25 9.49 -6.19
N ASP A 126 -0.46 8.38 -6.01
CA ASP A 126 -1.88 8.27 -6.34
C ASP A 126 -2.73 9.19 -5.45
N CYS A 127 -2.42 9.32 -4.16
CA CYS A 127 -3.11 10.28 -3.31
C CYS A 127 -2.93 11.73 -3.78
N MET A 128 -1.72 12.11 -4.20
CA MET A 128 -1.44 13.45 -4.75
C MET A 128 -2.15 13.69 -6.09
N TRP A 129 -2.33 12.63 -6.88
CA TRP A 129 -3.11 12.68 -8.11
C TRP A 129 -4.61 12.90 -7.83
N LEU A 130 -5.17 12.13 -6.88
CA LEU A 130 -6.57 12.21 -6.48
C LEU A 130 -6.90 13.49 -5.70
N CYS A 131 -5.93 14.09 -5.02
CA CYS A 131 -6.08 15.30 -4.23
C CYS A 131 -4.87 16.22 -4.42
N ARG A 132 -5.05 17.30 -5.20
CA ARG A 132 -3.95 18.24 -5.52
C ARG A 132 -3.45 19.05 -4.31
N SER A 133 -4.24 19.13 -3.26
CA SER A 133 -3.87 19.75 -2.00
C SER A 133 -3.36 18.69 -1.03
N ASP A 134 -2.26 18.96 -0.32
CA ASP A 134 -1.75 18.05 0.71
C ASP A 134 -2.53 18.21 2.02
N ASN A 135 -3.81 17.84 2.00
CA ASN A 135 -4.65 17.88 3.19
C ASN A 135 -4.45 16.64 4.10
N LEU A 136 -3.70 15.65 3.63
CA LEU A 136 -3.46 14.39 4.33
C LEU A 136 -2.09 14.37 5.04
N GLY A 137 -1.21 15.32 4.72
CA GLY A 137 0.16 15.40 5.26
C GLY A 137 1.01 14.24 4.76
N ILE A 138 1.00 14.02 3.44
CA ILE A 138 1.72 12.92 2.76
C ILE A 138 3.21 13.20 2.69
#